data_AF-A0A7T5R7S2-F1
#
_entry.id   AF-A0A7T5R7S2-F1
#
_cell.length_a   1.000
_cell.length_b   1.000
_cell.length_c   1.000
_cell.angle_alpha   90.00
_cell.angle_beta   90.00
_cell.angle_gamma   90.00
#
_symmetry.space_group_name_H-M   'P 1'
#
loop_
_entity.id
_entity.type
_entity.pdbx_description
1 polymer ?
#
loop_
_entity_poly.entity_id
_entity_poly.type
_entity_poly.pdbx_seq_one_letter_code
_entity_poly.pdbx_strand_id
1 'polypeptide(L)'
;MKKNGKPKEVTKMVGQRPISKWRSGNIEAALWLNSRKLGDGTEVGFKTVSLSRSYKKKGEEIWRNDSIPLRRNDIVKVLVVLQEAQKELLLNAEKEEGEEDE
;
A
#
# COMPACT_ATOMS: atom_id res chain seq x y z
N MET A 1 23.63 27.73 21.12
CA MET A 1 23.94 26.28 21.18
C MET A 1 22.90 25.50 20.36
N LYS A 2 23.29 24.91 19.23
CA LYS A 2 22.41 24.07 18.39
C LYS A 2 22.29 22.68 19.04
N LYS A 3 21.07 22.25 19.41
CA LYS A 3 20.82 20.91 19.93
C LYS A 3 20.74 19.94 18.75
N ASN A 4 21.83 19.19 18.51
CA ASN A 4 21.85 18.07 17.58
C ASN A 4 20.99 16.94 18.14
N GLY A 5 19.76 16.80 17.64
CA GLY A 5 18.91 15.65 17.92
C GLY A 5 19.49 14.41 17.25
N LYS A 6 19.95 13.43 18.04
CA LYS A 6 20.40 12.13 17.52
C LYS A 6 19.26 11.48 16.72
N PRO A 7 19.52 10.87 15.55
CA PRO A 7 18.49 10.12 14.82
C PRO A 7 18.03 8.94 15.68
N LYS A 8 16.71 8.84 15.92
CA LYS A 8 16.12 7.69 16.63
C LYS A 8 16.36 6.43 15.78
N GLU A 9 17.05 5.45 16.35
CA GLU A 9 17.22 4.12 15.77
C GLU A 9 15.83 3.53 15.45
N VAL A 10 15.57 3.33 14.16
CA VAL A 10 14.46 2.51 13.71
C VAL A 10 14.94 1.07 13.80
N THR A 11 14.66 0.39 14.92
CA THR A 11 14.90 -1.05 15.03
C THR A 11 14.06 -1.76 13.96
N LYS A 12 14.68 -2.11 12.83
CA LYS A 12 14.08 -3.02 11.84
C LYS A 12 13.99 -4.39 12.49
N MET A 13 12.82 -4.76 13.00
CA MET A 13 12.60 -6.11 13.53
C MET A 13 12.46 -7.13 12.40
N VAL A 14 13.27 -8.18 12.47
CA VAL A 14 13.36 -9.28 11.51
C VAL A 14 12.10 -10.16 11.62
N GLY A 15 11.41 -10.39 10.50
CA GLY A 15 10.51 -11.54 10.34
C GLY A 15 9.04 -11.37 10.75
N GLN A 16 8.44 -10.17 10.73
CA GLN A 16 6.98 -10.09 10.90
C GLN A 16 6.26 -10.79 9.74
N ARG A 17 5.38 -11.73 10.05
CA ARG A 17 4.39 -12.25 9.10
C ARG A 17 3.15 -11.34 9.15
N PRO A 18 2.47 -11.12 8.00
CA PRO A 18 1.22 -10.40 8.03
C PRO A 18 0.18 -11.16 8.88
N ILE A 19 -0.59 -10.42 9.68
CA ILE A 19 -1.72 -10.95 10.47
C ILE A 19 -2.74 -11.59 9.53
N SER A 20 -2.99 -10.94 8.40
CA SER A 20 -3.96 -11.36 7.40
C SER A 20 -3.51 -10.87 6.03
N LYS A 21 -3.87 -11.62 5.00
CA LYS A 21 -3.50 -11.35 3.62
C LYS A 21 -4.64 -11.74 2.71
N TRP A 22 -4.98 -10.85 1.78
CA TRP A 22 -6.01 -11.04 0.77
C TRP A 22 -5.40 -10.80 -0.60
N ARG A 23 -5.77 -11.61 -1.60
CA ARG A 23 -5.19 -11.55 -2.93
C ARG A 23 -6.29 -11.69 -3.99
N SER A 24 -6.19 -10.86 -5.03
CA SER A 24 -6.98 -10.95 -6.25
C SER A 24 -6.05 -10.81 -7.44
N GLY A 25 -5.76 -11.94 -8.11
CA GLY A 25 -4.80 -11.99 -9.20
C GLY A 25 -3.40 -11.52 -8.79
N ASN A 26 -2.93 -10.44 -9.42
CA ASN A 26 -1.63 -9.83 -9.15
C ASN A 26 -1.66 -8.71 -8.10
N ILE A 27 -2.83 -8.37 -7.56
CA ILE A 27 -3.00 -7.39 -6.48
C ILE A 27 -3.17 -8.10 -5.14
N GLU A 28 -2.56 -7.57 -4.10
CA GLU A 28 -2.56 -8.13 -2.75
C GLU A 28 -2.68 -7.04 -1.67
N ALA A 29 -3.48 -7.30 -0.65
CA ALA A 29 -3.54 -6.50 0.56
C ALA A 29 -3.07 -7.32 1.75
N ALA A 30 -2.12 -6.80 2.55
CA ALA A 30 -1.63 -7.46 3.76
C ALA A 30 -1.74 -6.55 4.98
N LEU A 31 -2.22 -7.10 6.10
CA LEU A 31 -2.36 -6.41 7.39
C LEU A 31 -1.20 -6.79 8.31
N TRP A 32 -0.56 -5.79 8.92
CA TRP A 32 0.64 -5.95 9.74
C TRP A 32 0.40 -5.43 11.16
N LEU A 33 1.05 -6.04 12.15
CA LEU A 33 1.07 -5.56 13.54
C LEU A 33 2.46 -5.05 13.89
N ASN A 34 2.66 -3.74 13.79
CA ASN A 34 3.93 -3.12 14.13
C ASN A 34 3.92 -2.64 15.58
N SER A 35 5.11 -2.46 16.15
CA SER A 35 5.30 -1.75 17.41
C SER A 35 6.34 -0.66 17.23
N ARG A 36 6.21 0.42 18.00
CA ARG A 36 7.18 1.51 18.08
C ARG A 36 7.47 1.84 19.53
N LYS A 37 8.75 1.91 19.88
CA LYS A 37 9.23 2.44 21.15
C LYS A 37 9.15 3.97 21.14
N LEU A 38 8.51 4.55 22.14
CA LEU A 38 8.54 5.98 22.42
C LEU A 38 9.78 6.34 23.23
N GLY A 39 10.10 7.64 23.31
CA GLY A 39 11.32 8.11 23.97
C GLY A 39 11.34 7.94 25.49
N ASP A 40 10.18 7.65 26.09
CA ASP A 40 9.93 7.34 27.49
C ASP A 40 10.07 5.84 27.82
N GLY A 41 10.38 5.00 26.82
CA GLY A 41 10.45 3.54 26.96
C GLY A 41 9.12 2.82 26.76
N THR A 42 8.02 3.54 26.54
CA THR A 42 6.70 2.94 26.28
C THR A 42 6.66 2.33 24.89
N GLU A 43 6.21 1.08 24.77
CA GLU A 43 5.94 0.43 23.47
C GLU A 43 4.48 0.63 23.05
N VAL A 44 4.28 1.22 21.87
CA VAL A 44 2.95 1.37 21.28
C VAL A 44 2.82 0.50 20.04
N GLY A 45 1.86 -0.42 20.08
CA GLY A 45 1.46 -1.24 18.94
C GLY A 45 0.53 -0.49 17.98
N PHE A 46 0.74 -0.65 16.67
CA PHE A 46 -0.14 -0.09 15.65
C PHE A 46 -0.25 -1.02 14.44
N LYS A 47 -1.40 -0.97 13.77
CA LYS A 47 -1.67 -1.75 12.57
C LYS A 47 -1.41 -0.94 11.32
N THR A 48 -0.80 -1.55 10.31
CA THR A 48 -0.66 -0.97 8.96
C THR A 48 -1.16 -1.96 7.93
N VAL A 49 -1.55 -1.43 6.76
CA VAL A 49 -1.90 -2.24 5.60
C VAL A 49 -0.87 -1.99 4.51
N SER A 50 -0.55 -2.98 3.69
CA SER A 50 0.20 -2.78 2.45
C SER A 50 -0.65 -3.24 1.28
N LEU A 51 -0.79 -2.40 0.26
CA LEU A 51 -1.37 -2.77 -1.03
C LEU A 51 -0.23 -2.99 -2.02
N SER A 52 -0.09 -4.20 -2.55
CA SER A 52 0.99 -4.57 -3.45
C SER A 52 0.49 -5.08 -4.80
N ARG A 53 1.32 -4.88 -5.83
CA ARG A 53 1.11 -5.40 -7.19
C ARG A 53 2.34 -6.16 -7.63
N SER A 54 2.16 -7.40 -8.06
CA SER A 54 3.21 -8.20 -8.68
C SER A 54 3.15 -8.09 -10.20
N TYR A 55 4.28 -7.93 -10.87
CA TYR A 55 4.33 -7.85 -12.33
C TYR A 55 5.68 -8.29 -12.88
N LYS A 56 5.67 -8.67 -14.16
CA LYS A 56 6.84 -9.03 -14.95
C LYS A 56 6.90 -8.11 -16.15
N LYS A 57 8.05 -7.49 -16.41
CA LYS A 57 8.20 -6.64 -17.61
C LYS A 57 8.37 -7.54 -18.83
N LYS A 58 7.79 -7.13 -19.96
CA LYS A 58 7.94 -7.86 -21.23
C LYS A 58 9.43 -8.01 -21.56
N GLY A 59 9.87 -9.25 -21.79
CA GLY A 59 11.26 -9.58 -22.13
C GLY A 59 12.22 -9.78 -20.94
N GLU A 60 11.75 -9.66 -19.69
CA GLU A 60 12.56 -9.96 -18.51
C GLU A 60 12.01 -11.18 -17.76
N GLU A 61 12.85 -12.01 -17.13
CA GLU A 61 12.41 -13.13 -16.28
C GLU A 61 12.12 -12.76 -14.83
N ILE A 62 12.48 -11.54 -14.42
CA ILE A 62 12.46 -11.09 -13.04
C ILE A 62 11.05 -10.61 -12.65
N TRP A 63 10.52 -11.18 -11.57
CA TRP A 63 9.28 -10.70 -10.94
C TRP A 63 9.56 -9.46 -10.09
N ARG A 64 8.79 -8.41 -10.31
CA ARG A 64 8.80 -7.17 -9.54
C ARG A 64 7.56 -7.10 -8.65
N ASN A 65 7.70 -6.42 -7.51
CA ASN A 65 6.60 -6.17 -6.59
C ASN A 65 6.63 -4.71 -6.16
N ASP A 66 5.58 -3.96 -6.51
CA ASP A 66 5.35 -2.63 -5.97
C ASP A 66 4.48 -2.77 -4.72
N SER A 67 4.72 -1.94 -3.69
CA SER A 67 3.97 -1.98 -2.44
C SER A 67 3.78 -0.58 -1.87
N ILE A 68 2.53 -0.22 -1.59
CA ILE A 68 2.13 1.04 -1.01
C ILE A 68 1.70 0.79 0.44
N PRO A 69 2.44 1.32 1.43
CA PRO A 69 2.02 1.24 2.83
C PRO A 69 0.89 2.23 3.11
N LEU A 70 -0.16 1.76 3.75
CA LEU A 70 -1.36 2.51 4.12
C LEU A 70 -1.59 2.45 5.63
N ARG A 71 -2.07 3.55 6.21
CA ARG A 71 -2.60 3.55 7.57
C ARG A 71 -4.07 3.17 7.56
N ARG A 72 -4.63 2.86 8.74
CA ARG A 72 -6.06 2.55 8.90
C ARG A 72 -6.97 3.60 8.25
N ASN A 73 -6.66 4.88 8.42
CA ASN A 73 -7.49 5.98 7.91
C ASN A 73 -7.37 6.16 6.39
N ASP A 74 -6.30 5.67 5.78
CA ASP A 74 -6.10 5.77 4.33
C ASP A 74 -6.97 4.77 3.58
N ILE A 75 -7.35 3.65 4.22
CA ILE A 75 -8.19 2.60 3.62
C ILE A 75 -9.50 3.17 3.10
N VAL A 76 -10.21 3.97 3.92
CA VAL A 76 -11.50 4.55 3.52
C VAL A 76 -11.33 5.50 2.33
N LYS A 77 -10.26 6.30 2.33
CA LYS A 77 -9.96 7.22 1.22
C LYS A 77 -9.67 6.47 -0.06
N VAL A 78 -8.85 5.40 0.01
CA VAL A 78 -8.51 4.54 -1.11
C VAL A 78 -9.76 3.87 -1.68
N LEU A 79 -10.66 3.37 -0.84
CA LEU A 79 -11.92 2.78 -1.29
C LEU A 79 -12.77 3.77 -2.09
N VAL A 80 -12.92 5.01 -1.61
CA VAL A 80 -13.70 6.04 -2.29
C VAL A 80 -13.10 6.37 -3.66
N VAL A 81 -11.79 6.63 -3.74
CA VAL A 81 -11.17 6.99 -5.04
C VAL A 81 -11.15 5.81 -6.02
N LEU A 82 -11.00 4.57 -5.54
CA LEU A 82 -11.07 3.39 -6.41
C LEU A 82 -12.49 3.15 -6.94
N GLN A 83 -13.52 3.42 -6.14
CA GLN A 83 -14.91 3.35 -6.58
C GLN A 83 -15.21 4.38 -7.66
N GLU A 84 -14.78 5.64 -7.50
CA GLU A 84 -14.96 6.66 -8.55
C GLU A 84 -14.17 6.33 -9.81
N ALA A 85 -12.92 5.88 -9.68
CA ALA A 85 -12.12 5.44 -10.83
C ALA A 85 -12.76 4.24 -11.54
N GLN A 86 -13.36 3.30 -10.80
CA GLN A 86 -14.08 2.17 -11.39
C GLN A 86 -15.30 2.63 -12.19
N LYS A 87 -16.08 3.59 -11.65
CA LYS A 87 -17.24 4.15 -12.38
C LYS A 87 -16.80 4.76 -13.71
N GLU A 88 -15.74 5.57 -13.69
CA GLU A 88 -15.20 6.19 -14.90
C GLU A 88 -14.76 5.13 -15.92
N LEU A 89 -13.91 4.20 -15.50
CA LEU A 89 -13.33 3.18 -16.38
C LEU A 89 -14.34 2.18 -16.95
N LEU A 90 -15.46 1.93 -16.27
CA LEU A 90 -16.43 0.92 -16.70
C LEU A 90 -17.71 1.49 -17.30
N LEU A 91 -18.09 2.71 -16.94
CA LEU A 91 -19.33 3.34 -17.42
C LEU A 91 -19.08 4.40 -18.49
N ASN A 92 -17.89 5.02 -18.51
CA ASN A 92 -17.54 6.03 -19.53
C ASN A 92 -16.59 5.51 -20.60
N ALA A 93 -15.96 4.34 -20.42
CA ALA A 93 -15.15 3.72 -21.48
C ALA A 93 -15.97 3.40 -22.74
N GLU A 94 -17.27 3.13 -22.60
CA GLU A 94 -18.18 2.93 -23.75
C GLU A 94 -18.42 4.22 -24.57
N LYS A 95 -18.09 5.41 -24.03
CA LYS A 95 -18.24 6.68 -24.76
C LYS A 95 -17.00 7.04 -25.56
N GLU A 96 -15.80 6.76 -25.06
CA GLU A 96 -14.54 7.11 -25.76
C GLU A 96 -14.23 6.14 -26.91
N GLU A 97 -14.57 4.84 -26.80
CA GLU A 97 -14.37 3.89 -27.91
C GLU A 97 -15.41 4.03 -29.06
N GLY A 98 -16.41 4.91 -28.92
CA GLY A 98 -17.46 5.15 -29.92
C GLY A 98 -17.32 6.45 -30.72
N GLU A 99 -16.33 7.31 -30.41
CA GLU A 99 -16.17 8.63 -31.04
C GLU A 99 -14.98 8.72 -32.02
N GLU A 100 -14.18 7.66 -32.20
CA GLU A 100 -13.07 7.64 -33.19
C GLU A 100 -13.48 7.16 -34.60
N ASP A 101 -14.76 6.83 -34.83
CA ASP A 101 -15.27 6.28 -36.10
C ASP A 101 -16.31 7.18 -36.85
N GLU A 102 -16.35 8.50 -36.60
CA GLU A 102 -17.10 9.47 -37.45
C GLU A 102 -16.20 10.39 -38.29
#